data_AF-A0A7V9MF65-F1
#
_entry.id   AF-A0A7V9MF65-F1
#
_cell.length_a   1.000
_cell.length_b   1.000
_cell.length_c   1.000
_cell.angle_alpha   90.00
_cell.angle_beta   90.00
_cell.angle_gamma   90.00
#
_symmetry.space_group_name_H-M   'P 1'
#
loop_
_entity.id
_entity.type
_entity.pdbx_description
1 polymer ?
#
loop_
_entity_poly.entity_id
_entity_poly.type
_entity_poly.pdbx_seq_one_letter_code
_entity_poly.pdbx_strand_id
1 'polypeptide(L)'
;QAALMAPTETLAEQHLTTLDRLLGGLVPLALLTGSTAAAARRPVLERLASGELGLVVGTHALLEPAVAFRDLAVAVIDEQHRFGVRQRAALDAKAPEGLAPHALHMTATPIPRTLALTAYGDLDATVLRELPAGRRAVETHVVDGARARARAYERIREEIAGGRQCFVVCPLVEESEALQARAATSEAERLRAGELAGHKVRLIHGQMPAHEKAAAMSSFASGEADVLVATSVVEVGIDVPNAAVMLIEAAERYGLSQLHQLRGRVGRGEHPSLCILFGDPGLPRLRAIAEHSDGFRLAEIDLELRGAGEVLGTRQHGLPQFKVARLPDDAPLLERAREVAEQLLEGDPELERAEHVLLRAAAGARFGSQLEPIPA
;
A
#
# COMPACT_ATOMS: atom_id res chain seq x y z
N GLN A 1 7.62 -4.07 -23.99
CA GLN A 1 7.68 -2.88 -23.12
C GLN A 1 7.11 -3.23 -21.75
N ALA A 2 7.45 -2.47 -20.71
CA ALA A 2 6.97 -2.68 -19.35
C ALA A 2 6.43 -1.38 -18.70
N ALA A 3 5.51 -1.54 -17.76
CA ALA A 3 4.97 -0.44 -16.95
C ALA A 3 5.05 -0.77 -15.45
N LEU A 4 5.47 0.21 -14.63
CA LEU A 4 5.36 0.16 -13.17
C LEU A 4 4.43 1.27 -12.70
N MET A 5 3.32 0.89 -12.09
CA MET A 5 2.34 1.79 -11.51
C MET A 5 2.52 1.90 -10.00
N ALA A 6 2.57 3.15 -9.51
CA ALA A 6 2.64 3.48 -8.09
C ALA A 6 1.48 4.41 -7.69
N PRO A 7 1.01 4.35 -6.43
CA PRO A 7 -0.17 5.10 -5.99
C PRO A 7 0.08 6.61 -5.90
N THR A 8 1.33 7.04 -5.73
CA THR A 8 1.71 8.46 -5.60
C THR A 8 2.88 8.81 -6.50
N GLU A 9 3.00 10.09 -6.81
CA GLU A 9 4.13 10.63 -7.58
C GLU A 9 5.45 10.42 -6.85
N THR A 10 5.48 10.62 -5.53
CA THR A 10 6.69 10.38 -4.72
C THR A 10 7.17 8.94 -4.76
N LEU A 11 6.25 7.95 -4.69
CA LEU A 11 6.64 6.55 -4.86
C LEU A 11 7.11 6.26 -6.29
N ALA A 12 6.44 6.83 -7.30
CA ALA A 12 6.83 6.67 -8.70
C ALA A 12 8.27 7.21 -8.96
N GLU A 13 8.61 8.38 -8.40
CA GLU A 13 9.95 8.95 -8.46
C GLU A 13 11.00 8.09 -7.76
N GLN A 14 10.65 7.51 -6.59
CA GLN A 14 11.52 6.60 -5.86
C GLN A 14 11.78 5.31 -6.65
N HIS A 15 10.73 4.73 -7.24
CA HIS A 15 10.85 3.56 -8.12
C HIS A 15 11.72 3.86 -9.32
N LEU A 16 11.51 5.00 -9.98
CA LEU A 16 12.32 5.45 -11.11
C LEU A 16 13.81 5.52 -10.73
N THR A 17 14.13 6.19 -9.62
CA THR A 17 15.51 6.34 -9.13
C THR A 17 16.15 4.99 -8.81
N THR A 18 15.39 4.10 -8.17
CA THR A 18 15.86 2.76 -7.80
C THR A 18 16.11 1.91 -9.05
N LEU A 19 15.19 1.94 -10.00
CA LEU A 19 15.28 1.21 -11.26
C LEU A 19 16.42 1.74 -12.14
N ASP A 20 16.59 3.05 -12.25
CA ASP A 20 17.70 3.66 -13.01
C ASP A 20 19.06 3.17 -12.49
N ARG A 21 19.23 3.16 -11.16
CA ARG A 21 20.42 2.63 -10.51
C ARG A 21 20.62 1.13 -10.75
N LEU A 22 19.56 0.33 -10.66
CA LEU A 22 19.63 -1.13 -10.83
C LEU A 22 19.87 -1.53 -12.29
N LEU A 23 19.28 -0.81 -13.24
CA LEU A 23 19.35 -1.09 -14.67
C LEU A 23 20.61 -0.50 -15.32
N GLY A 24 21.25 0.48 -14.69
CA GLY A 24 22.52 1.05 -15.17
C GLY A 24 22.45 1.62 -16.59
N GLY A 25 21.28 2.14 -16.99
CA GLY A 25 21.04 2.68 -18.33
C GLY A 25 20.82 1.65 -19.46
N LEU A 26 20.77 0.34 -19.15
CA LEU A 26 20.54 -0.72 -20.14
C LEU A 26 19.15 -0.65 -20.79
N VAL A 27 18.17 -0.12 -20.07
CA VAL A 27 16.77 -0.02 -20.52
C VAL A 27 16.37 1.45 -20.49
N PRO A 28 15.92 2.03 -21.61
CA PRO A 28 15.36 3.38 -21.61
C PRO A 28 14.13 3.44 -20.73
N LEU A 29 14.20 4.29 -19.69
CA LEU A 29 13.14 4.47 -18.69
C LEU A 29 12.70 5.94 -18.62
N ALA A 30 11.42 6.17 -18.30
CA ALA A 30 10.89 7.50 -18.08
C ALA A 30 9.80 7.50 -17.00
N LEU A 31 9.57 8.67 -16.42
CA LEU A 31 8.51 8.93 -15.46
C LEU A 31 7.30 9.56 -16.16
N LEU A 32 6.10 9.08 -15.85
CA LEU A 32 4.85 9.69 -16.29
C LEU A 32 3.84 9.79 -15.14
N THR A 33 3.64 11.02 -14.64
CA THR A 33 2.72 11.36 -13.54
C THR A 33 1.64 12.33 -14.01
N GLY A 34 0.67 12.62 -13.12
CA GLY A 34 -0.35 13.64 -13.38
C GLY A 34 0.23 15.07 -13.41
N SER A 35 1.31 15.30 -12.66
CA SER A 35 2.05 16.57 -12.63
C SER A 35 3.06 16.76 -13.79
N THR A 36 3.26 15.75 -14.64
CA THR A 36 4.23 15.85 -15.74
C THR A 36 3.78 16.92 -16.75
N ALA A 37 4.57 17.99 -16.89
CA ALA A 37 4.26 19.11 -17.79
C ALA A 37 4.08 18.66 -19.24
N ALA A 38 3.16 19.28 -19.98
CA ALA A 38 2.80 18.89 -21.34
C ALA A 38 4.01 18.81 -22.31
N ALA A 39 4.97 19.74 -22.17
CA ALA A 39 6.19 19.77 -22.98
C ALA A 39 7.10 18.56 -22.72
N ALA A 40 7.18 18.07 -21.47
CA ALA A 40 7.95 16.87 -21.11
C ALA A 40 7.15 15.58 -21.36
N ARG A 41 5.82 15.63 -21.29
CA ARG A 41 4.93 14.49 -21.53
C ARG A 41 4.97 14.01 -22.97
N ARG A 42 4.91 14.94 -23.94
CA ARG A 42 4.86 14.62 -25.37
C ARG A 42 5.98 13.67 -25.85
N PRO A 43 7.28 13.94 -25.59
CA PRO A 43 8.34 13.04 -26.04
C PRO A 43 8.28 11.66 -25.37
N VAL A 44 7.78 11.56 -24.13
CA VAL A 44 7.58 10.27 -23.46
C VAL A 44 6.53 9.44 -24.19
N LEU A 45 5.40 10.06 -24.57
CA LEU A 45 4.32 9.38 -25.30
C LEU A 45 4.78 8.93 -26.70
N GLU A 46 5.53 9.77 -27.42
CA GLU A 46 6.06 9.44 -28.75
C GLU A 46 7.04 8.24 -28.69
N ARG A 47 7.90 8.20 -27.66
CA ARG A 47 8.83 7.08 -27.44
C ARG A 47 8.14 5.81 -26.96
N LEU A 48 7.05 5.92 -26.19
CA LEU A 48 6.22 4.78 -25.82
C LEU A 48 5.52 4.17 -27.03
N ALA A 49 4.90 4.99 -27.87
CA ALA A 49 4.16 4.55 -29.04
C ALA A 49 5.07 3.95 -30.13
N SER A 50 6.31 4.43 -30.26
CA SER A 50 7.31 3.87 -31.20
C SER A 50 7.99 2.60 -30.68
N GLY A 51 7.97 2.37 -29.36
CA GLY A 51 8.69 1.28 -28.70
C GLY A 51 10.14 1.61 -28.32
N GLU A 52 10.59 2.85 -28.50
CA GLU A 52 11.91 3.32 -28.07
C GLU A 52 12.04 3.42 -26.54
N LEU A 53 10.91 3.55 -25.84
CA LEU A 53 10.87 3.49 -24.37
C LEU A 53 10.57 2.06 -23.91
N GLY A 54 11.54 1.43 -23.23
CA GLY A 54 11.43 0.06 -22.76
C GLY A 54 10.62 -0.09 -21.49
N LEU A 55 10.72 0.88 -20.57
CA LEU A 55 10.05 0.88 -19.26
C LEU A 55 9.47 2.27 -18.97
N VAL A 56 8.25 2.32 -18.44
CA VAL A 56 7.68 3.55 -17.89
C VAL A 56 7.27 3.34 -16.44
N VAL A 57 7.62 4.29 -15.58
CA VAL A 57 7.17 4.34 -14.19
C VAL A 57 6.16 5.48 -14.08
N GLY A 58 5.04 5.27 -13.40
CA GLY A 58 4.02 6.31 -13.34
C GLY A 58 2.91 6.07 -12.34
N THR A 59 1.96 6.99 -12.31
CA THR A 59 0.74 6.88 -11.51
C THR A 59 -0.42 6.41 -12.38
N HIS A 60 -1.67 6.65 -11.93
CA HIS A 60 -2.87 6.46 -12.75
C HIS A 60 -2.84 7.19 -14.10
N ALA A 61 -1.93 8.17 -14.28
CA ALA A 61 -1.67 8.82 -15.56
C ALA A 61 -1.32 7.85 -16.70
N LEU A 62 -0.77 6.66 -16.39
CA LEU A 62 -0.48 5.61 -17.37
C LEU A 62 -1.74 4.99 -17.99
N LEU A 63 -2.88 5.11 -17.32
CA LEU A 63 -4.16 4.55 -17.79
C LEU A 63 -4.92 5.51 -18.72
N GLU A 64 -4.45 6.74 -18.87
CA GLU A 64 -5.11 7.72 -19.73
C GLU A 64 -5.19 7.23 -21.17
N PRO A 65 -6.27 7.54 -21.92
CA PRO A 65 -6.41 7.12 -23.31
C PRO A 65 -5.24 7.51 -24.22
N ALA A 66 -4.61 8.66 -23.95
CA ALA A 66 -3.48 9.17 -24.73
C ALA A 66 -2.18 8.36 -24.57
N VAL A 67 -2.07 7.51 -23.55
CA VAL A 67 -0.91 6.66 -23.34
C VAL A 67 -1.08 5.39 -24.16
N ALA A 68 -0.30 5.26 -25.24
CA ALA A 68 -0.30 4.10 -26.13
C ALA A 68 1.06 3.41 -26.07
N PHE A 69 1.04 2.10 -25.83
CA PHE A 69 2.21 1.25 -25.93
C PHE A 69 2.23 0.60 -27.31
N ARG A 70 3.42 0.34 -27.84
CA ARG A 70 3.59 -0.49 -29.04
C ARG A 70 3.34 -1.96 -28.73
N ASP A 71 3.90 -2.42 -27.61
CA ASP A 71 3.88 -3.83 -27.21
C ASP A 71 4.08 -3.94 -25.69
N LEU A 72 3.02 -3.67 -24.92
CA LEU A 72 3.04 -3.82 -23.46
C LEU A 72 2.96 -5.31 -23.11
N ALA A 73 4.04 -5.84 -22.54
CA ALA A 73 4.16 -7.26 -22.20
C ALA A 73 4.16 -7.51 -20.68
N VAL A 74 4.58 -6.53 -19.87
CA VAL A 74 4.70 -6.69 -18.42
C VAL A 74 4.16 -5.45 -17.69
N ALA A 75 3.36 -5.68 -16.66
CA ALA A 75 2.79 -4.67 -15.80
C ALA A 75 3.08 -4.98 -14.33
N VAL A 76 3.65 -4.02 -13.59
CA VAL A 76 3.84 -4.11 -12.14
C VAL A 76 2.99 -3.06 -11.47
N ILE A 77 2.16 -3.47 -10.52
CA ILE A 77 1.25 -2.58 -9.78
C ILE A 77 1.62 -2.63 -8.31
N ASP A 78 2.16 -1.54 -7.79
CA ASP A 78 2.52 -1.40 -6.38
C ASP A 78 1.34 -0.89 -5.54
N GLU A 79 1.26 -1.32 -4.29
CA GLU A 79 0.16 -1.06 -3.36
C GLU A 79 -1.24 -1.31 -3.99
N GLN A 80 -1.44 -2.53 -4.49
CA GLN A 80 -2.62 -2.90 -5.30
C GLN A 80 -3.97 -2.51 -4.71
N HIS A 81 -4.11 -2.44 -3.38
CA HIS A 81 -5.36 -2.10 -2.69
C HIS A 81 -5.84 -0.67 -2.99
N ARG A 82 -4.99 0.18 -3.59
CA ARG A 82 -5.35 1.51 -4.07
C ARG A 82 -5.85 1.53 -5.52
N PHE A 83 -5.68 0.42 -6.23
CA PHE A 83 -6.09 0.26 -7.62
C PHE A 83 -7.27 -0.73 -7.71
N GLY A 84 -8.42 -0.23 -8.14
CA GLY A 84 -9.63 -1.01 -8.36
C GLY A 84 -9.63 -1.80 -9.68
N VAL A 85 -10.64 -2.65 -9.84
CA VAL A 85 -10.83 -3.55 -11.00
C VAL A 85 -10.75 -2.82 -12.35
N ARG A 86 -11.36 -1.63 -12.45
CA ARG A 86 -11.38 -0.83 -13.69
C ARG A 86 -9.99 -0.40 -14.15
N GLN A 87 -9.08 -0.19 -13.21
CA GLN A 87 -7.71 0.24 -13.52
C GLN A 87 -6.88 -0.91 -14.06
N ARG A 88 -7.16 -2.16 -13.64
CA ARG A 88 -6.57 -3.37 -14.24
C ARG A 88 -7.03 -3.57 -15.68
N ALA A 89 -8.34 -3.57 -15.90
CA ALA A 89 -8.90 -3.68 -17.25
C ALA A 89 -8.39 -2.58 -18.20
N ALA A 90 -8.19 -1.36 -17.70
CA ALA A 90 -7.62 -0.27 -18.48
C ALA A 90 -6.15 -0.49 -18.86
N LEU A 91 -5.38 -1.25 -18.06
CA LEU A 91 -4.00 -1.62 -18.33
C LEU A 91 -3.92 -2.81 -19.28
N ASP A 92 -4.81 -3.79 -19.13
CA ASP A 92 -4.91 -4.94 -20.04
C ASP A 92 -5.25 -4.46 -21.45
N ALA A 93 -6.16 -3.50 -21.57
CA ALA A 93 -6.50 -2.84 -22.83
C ALA A 93 -5.34 -2.05 -23.47
N LYS A 94 -4.19 -1.88 -22.80
CA LYS A 94 -2.98 -1.27 -23.38
C LYS A 94 -2.07 -2.29 -24.07
N ALA A 95 -2.27 -3.59 -23.86
CA ALA A 95 -1.55 -4.62 -24.59
C ALA A 95 -2.05 -4.73 -26.04
N PRO A 96 -1.28 -5.38 -26.94
CA PRO A 96 -1.73 -5.65 -28.30
C PRO A 96 -3.06 -6.41 -28.32
N GLU A 97 -3.84 -6.23 -29.39
CA GLU A 97 -5.15 -6.87 -29.53
C GLU A 97 -5.06 -8.40 -29.38
N GLY A 98 -5.93 -8.95 -28.52
CA GLY A 98 -5.97 -10.38 -28.22
C GLY A 98 -4.92 -10.85 -27.20
N LEU A 99 -4.12 -9.95 -26.63
CA LEU A 99 -3.15 -10.25 -25.58
C LEU A 99 -3.45 -9.47 -24.29
N ALA A 100 -2.94 -9.97 -23.18
CA ALA A 100 -2.88 -9.29 -21.89
C ALA A 100 -1.42 -9.23 -21.42
N PRO A 101 -1.01 -8.18 -20.68
CA PRO A 101 0.33 -8.13 -20.13
C PRO A 101 0.47 -9.10 -18.95
N HIS A 102 1.65 -9.67 -18.75
CA HIS A 102 1.95 -10.37 -17.51
C HIS A 102 1.91 -9.38 -16.35
N ALA A 103 0.98 -9.59 -15.40
CA ALA A 103 0.74 -8.67 -14.29
C ALA A 103 1.36 -9.18 -12.98
N LEU A 104 2.11 -8.32 -12.30
CA LEU A 104 2.59 -8.52 -10.92
C LEU A 104 1.95 -7.49 -10.00
N HIS A 105 1.11 -7.95 -9.08
CA HIS A 105 0.51 -7.12 -8.03
C HIS A 105 1.31 -7.21 -6.74
N MET A 106 1.81 -6.07 -6.25
CA MET A 106 2.54 -5.98 -4.99
C MET A 106 1.71 -5.25 -3.94
N THR A 107 1.87 -5.66 -2.68
CA THR A 107 1.23 -5.00 -1.53
C THR A 107 2.10 -5.18 -0.30
N ALA A 108 2.31 -4.09 0.45
CA ALA A 108 2.94 -4.16 1.76
C ALA A 108 1.94 -4.61 2.83
N THR A 109 0.64 -4.41 2.59
CA THR A 109 -0.41 -4.91 3.48
C THR A 109 -0.50 -6.43 3.37
N PRO A 110 -0.23 -7.15 4.46
CA PRO A 110 -0.46 -8.59 4.51
C PRO A 110 -1.95 -8.83 4.33
N ILE A 111 -2.33 -9.49 3.24
CA ILE A 111 -3.69 -9.96 3.03
C ILE A 111 -3.75 -11.34 3.69
N PRO A 112 -4.73 -11.63 4.57
CA PRO A 112 -4.91 -12.97 5.10
C PRO A 112 -5.02 -13.94 3.92
N ARG A 113 -4.29 -15.05 3.95
CA ARG A 113 -4.33 -16.06 2.87
C ARG A 113 -5.76 -16.49 2.55
N THR A 114 -6.59 -16.56 3.58
CA THR A 114 -8.03 -16.88 3.51
C THR A 114 -8.83 -15.87 2.69
N LEU A 115 -8.46 -14.59 2.76
CA LEU A 115 -9.07 -13.50 1.99
C LEU A 115 -8.48 -13.42 0.57
N ALA A 116 -7.20 -13.74 0.40
CA ALA A 116 -6.57 -13.85 -0.91
C ALA A 116 -7.27 -14.91 -1.79
N LEU A 117 -7.54 -16.08 -1.23
CA LEU A 117 -8.22 -17.19 -1.93
C LEU A 117 -9.64 -16.86 -2.39
N THR A 118 -10.31 -15.90 -1.73
CA THR A 118 -11.74 -15.62 -1.94
C THR A 118 -11.98 -14.34 -2.73
N ALA A 119 -11.20 -13.29 -2.47
CA ALA A 119 -11.32 -12.00 -3.16
C ALA A 119 -10.44 -11.89 -4.41
N TYR A 120 -9.39 -12.71 -4.50
CA TYR A 120 -8.38 -12.68 -5.56
C TYR A 120 -8.05 -14.10 -6.04
N GLY A 121 -9.04 -15.01 -6.01
CA GLY A 121 -8.86 -16.43 -6.30
C GLY A 121 -8.34 -16.75 -7.71
N ASP A 122 -8.32 -15.75 -8.59
CA ASP A 122 -7.74 -15.74 -9.93
C ASP A 122 -6.24 -15.38 -9.98
N LEU A 123 -5.66 -14.93 -8.86
CA LEU A 123 -4.24 -14.57 -8.78
C LEU A 123 -3.41 -15.66 -8.12
N ASP A 124 -2.26 -15.97 -8.72
CA ASP A 124 -1.19 -16.68 -8.05
C ASP A 124 -0.54 -15.79 -6.99
N ALA A 125 -0.45 -16.30 -5.76
CA ALA A 125 0.07 -15.54 -4.63
C ALA A 125 1.41 -16.09 -4.16
N THR A 126 2.46 -15.26 -4.26
CA THR A 126 3.76 -15.52 -3.63
C THR A 126 3.91 -14.68 -2.37
N VAL A 127 4.29 -15.32 -1.26
CA VAL A 127 4.44 -14.67 0.05
C VAL A 127 5.90 -14.59 0.46
N LEU A 128 6.38 -13.37 0.71
CA LEU A 128 7.71 -13.11 1.28
C LEU A 128 7.60 -12.91 2.79
N ARG A 129 8.09 -13.88 3.58
CA ARG A 129 8.03 -13.84 5.06
C ARG A 129 9.28 -13.26 5.70
N GLU A 130 10.41 -13.35 5.02
CA GLU A 130 11.69 -12.94 5.56
C GLU A 130 11.83 -11.41 5.49
N LEU A 131 12.30 -10.83 6.59
CA LEU A 131 12.64 -9.41 6.60
C LEU A 131 13.95 -9.20 5.84
N PRO A 132 14.09 -8.08 5.09
CA PRO A 132 15.36 -7.73 4.47
C PRO A 132 16.50 -7.67 5.50
N ALA A 133 17.71 -8.04 5.08
CA ALA A 133 18.91 -7.95 5.91
C ALA A 133 19.11 -6.50 6.42
N GLY A 134 19.53 -6.36 7.68
CA GLY A 134 19.76 -5.07 8.33
C GLY A 134 18.53 -4.48 9.03
N ARG A 135 17.34 -5.07 8.87
CA ARG A 135 16.12 -4.59 9.54
C ARG A 135 16.16 -4.89 11.03
N ARG A 136 15.98 -3.85 11.85
CA ARG A 136 15.86 -3.98 13.32
C ARG A 136 14.40 -4.16 13.71
N ALA A 137 14.16 -4.93 14.77
CA ALA A 137 12.83 -5.02 15.37
C ALA A 137 12.40 -3.63 15.88
N VAL A 138 11.13 -3.31 15.70
CA VAL A 138 10.53 -2.06 16.17
C VAL A 138 9.81 -2.34 17.47
N GLU A 139 10.30 -1.80 18.58
CA GLU A 139 9.62 -1.88 19.87
C GLU A 139 8.36 -1.00 19.81
N THR A 140 7.21 -1.56 20.16
CA THR A 140 5.92 -0.88 20.02
C THR A 140 5.25 -0.71 21.38
N HIS A 141 4.86 0.52 21.73
CA HIS A 141 4.21 0.83 22.99
C HIS A 141 2.90 1.58 22.77
N VAL A 142 1.84 1.11 23.45
CA VAL A 142 0.59 1.86 23.57
C VAL A 142 0.67 2.72 24.83
N VAL A 143 0.44 4.02 24.65
CA VAL A 143 0.64 5.04 25.68
C VAL A 143 -0.66 5.80 25.89
N ASP A 144 -1.15 5.76 27.13
CA ASP A 144 -2.33 6.51 27.57
C ASP A 144 -2.03 7.37 28.80
N GLY A 145 -2.74 8.50 28.90
CA GLY A 145 -2.61 9.47 29.99
C GLY A 145 -1.44 10.45 29.85
N ALA A 146 -1.62 11.63 30.46
CA ALA A 146 -0.70 12.76 30.31
C ALA A 146 0.74 12.46 30.76
N ARG A 147 0.92 11.73 31.88
CA ARG A 147 2.25 11.39 32.41
C ARG A 147 3.02 10.47 31.47
N ALA A 148 2.37 9.46 30.91
CA ALA A 148 3.01 8.52 30.01
C ALA A 148 3.33 9.17 28.66
N ARG A 149 2.45 10.05 28.16
CA ARG A 149 2.73 10.88 26.97
C ARG A 149 3.93 11.80 27.17
N ALA A 150 4.03 12.49 28.32
CA ALA A 150 5.19 13.31 28.63
C ALA A 150 6.50 12.52 28.60
N ARG A 151 6.51 11.30 29.18
CA ARG A 151 7.65 10.38 29.12
C ARG A 151 7.96 9.91 27.69
N ALA A 152 6.94 9.67 26.87
CA ALA A 152 7.14 9.34 25.46
C ALA A 152 7.83 10.47 24.70
N TYR A 153 7.43 11.73 24.94
CA TYR A 153 8.11 12.89 24.36
C TYR A 153 9.54 13.08 24.87
N GLU A 154 9.82 12.80 26.15
CA GLU A 154 11.20 12.73 26.66
C GLU A 154 12.03 11.72 25.87
N ARG A 155 11.49 10.52 25.67
CA ARG A 155 12.17 9.49 24.87
C ARG A 155 12.40 9.93 23.43
N ILE A 156 11.42 10.56 22.79
CA ILE A 156 11.57 11.11 21.43
C ILE A 156 12.72 12.13 21.39
N ARG A 157 12.83 13.02 22.38
CA ARG A 157 13.92 14.00 22.45
C ARG A 157 15.29 13.34 22.65
N GLU A 158 15.39 12.27 23.43
CA GLU A 158 16.63 11.48 23.56
C GLU A 158 17.05 10.85 22.23
N GLU A 159 16.08 10.34 21.46
CA GLU A 159 16.33 9.77 20.13
C GLU A 159 16.85 10.86 19.18
N ILE A 160 16.19 12.02 19.14
CA ILE A 160 16.61 13.15 18.31
C ILE A 160 17.97 13.70 18.74
N ALA A 161 18.23 13.83 20.04
CA ALA A 161 19.51 14.31 20.56
C ALA A 161 20.70 13.42 20.17
N GLY A 162 20.47 12.13 19.93
CA GLY A 162 21.48 11.24 19.38
C GLY A 162 21.54 11.19 17.85
N GLY A 163 20.93 12.16 17.16
CA GLY A 163 21.01 12.34 15.71
C GLY A 163 19.97 11.58 14.89
N ARG A 164 18.96 10.98 15.54
CA ARG A 164 17.91 10.21 14.85
C ARG A 164 16.71 11.10 14.57
N GLN A 165 15.79 10.59 13.75
CA GLN A 165 14.63 11.36 13.30
C GLN A 165 13.31 10.71 13.69
N CYS A 166 12.27 11.53 13.80
CA CYS A 166 10.95 11.13 14.27
C CYS A 166 9.85 11.46 13.24
N PHE A 167 9.03 10.47 12.91
CA PHE A 167 7.75 10.70 12.25
C PHE A 167 6.66 10.92 13.30
N VAL A 168 5.79 11.90 13.07
CA VAL A 168 4.57 12.13 13.85
C VAL A 168 3.38 12.07 12.92
N VAL A 169 2.46 11.15 13.16
CA VAL A 169 1.28 10.94 12.32
C VAL A 169 0.06 11.48 13.06
N CYS A 170 -0.53 12.54 12.53
CA CYS A 170 -1.75 13.15 13.05
C CYS A 170 -2.96 12.31 12.66
N PRO A 171 -4.05 12.31 13.45
CA PRO A 171 -5.21 11.48 13.15
C PRO A 171 -5.92 11.84 11.84
N LEU A 172 -6.43 10.81 11.16
CA LEU A 172 -7.41 10.94 10.07
C LEU A 172 -8.77 11.24 10.71
N VAL A 173 -9.05 12.50 11.00
CA VAL A 173 -10.27 12.86 11.76
C VAL A 173 -11.51 12.91 10.85
N GLU A 174 -11.37 13.22 9.55
CA GLU A 174 -12.52 13.65 8.73
C GLU A 174 -12.39 13.29 7.23
N GLU A 175 -13.51 13.17 6.52
CA GLU A 175 -13.57 12.95 5.06
C GLU A 175 -13.03 14.13 4.23
N SER A 176 -12.86 15.30 4.85
CA SER A 176 -12.36 16.52 4.19
C SER A 176 -10.86 16.68 4.38
N GLU A 177 -10.11 16.68 3.26
CA GLU A 177 -8.67 16.94 3.24
C GLU A 177 -8.30 18.30 3.85
N ALA A 178 -9.17 19.31 3.75
CA ALA A 178 -8.92 20.64 4.30
C ALA A 178 -8.89 20.64 5.84
N LEU A 179 -9.70 19.79 6.48
CA LEU A 179 -9.76 19.69 7.93
C LEU A 179 -8.59 18.87 8.47
N GLN A 180 -8.17 17.83 7.76
CA GLN A 180 -6.93 17.10 8.05
C GLN A 180 -5.69 18.00 7.98
N ALA A 181 -5.59 18.83 6.93
CA ALA A 181 -4.49 19.78 6.77
C ALA A 181 -4.42 20.76 7.96
N ARG A 182 -5.56 21.30 8.40
CA ARG A 182 -5.65 22.20 9.57
C ARG A 182 -5.23 21.51 10.85
N ALA A 183 -5.69 20.28 11.09
CA ALA A 183 -5.33 19.50 12.27
C ALA A 183 -3.82 19.27 12.34
N ALA A 184 -3.20 18.83 11.23
CA ALA A 184 -1.75 18.61 11.19
C ALA A 184 -0.94 19.91 11.30
N THR A 185 -1.46 21.02 10.77
CA THR A 185 -0.82 22.34 10.93
C THR A 185 -0.81 22.77 12.40
N SER A 186 -1.98 22.71 13.05
CA SER A 186 -2.11 23.03 14.47
C SER A 186 -1.25 22.13 15.34
N GLU A 187 -1.16 20.84 14.99
CA GLU A 187 -0.34 19.88 15.73
C GLU A 187 1.16 20.15 15.55
N ALA A 188 1.60 20.45 14.34
CA ALA A 188 2.99 20.85 14.08
C ALA A 188 3.36 22.14 14.84
N GLU A 189 2.46 23.13 14.90
CA GLU A 189 2.66 24.36 15.68
C GLU A 189 2.73 24.08 17.18
N ARG A 190 1.81 23.25 17.70
CA ARG A 190 1.80 22.81 19.10
C ARG A 190 3.12 22.14 19.48
N LEU A 191 3.60 21.20 18.66
CA LEU A 191 4.85 20.48 18.89
C LEU A 191 6.07 21.42 18.84
N ARG A 192 6.11 22.37 17.89
CA ARG A 192 7.17 23.38 17.80
C ARG A 192 7.22 24.30 19.02
N ALA A 193 6.06 24.65 19.59
CA ALA A 193 5.97 25.54 20.75
C ALA A 193 6.12 24.80 22.09
N GLY A 194 5.83 23.49 22.12
CA GLY A 194 5.76 22.69 23.33
C GLY A 194 6.81 21.59 23.39
N GLU A 195 6.38 20.34 23.25
CA GLU A 195 7.17 19.14 23.58
C GLU A 195 8.41 18.94 22.70
N LEU A 196 8.43 19.50 21.49
CA LEU A 196 9.55 19.42 20.56
C LEU A 196 10.15 20.81 20.29
N ALA A 197 9.97 21.75 21.23
CA ALA A 197 10.60 23.06 21.17
C ALA A 197 12.14 22.94 21.06
N GLY A 198 12.71 23.70 20.13
CA GLY A 198 14.14 23.66 19.81
C GLY A 198 14.55 22.65 18.74
N HIS A 199 13.63 21.77 18.30
CA HIS A 199 13.87 20.84 17.19
C HIS A 199 13.28 21.36 15.87
N LYS A 200 13.86 20.91 14.76
CA LYS A 200 13.44 21.30 13.41
C LYS A 200 12.27 20.44 12.94
N VAL A 201 11.06 20.94 13.18
CA VAL A 201 9.81 20.26 12.81
C VAL A 201 9.33 20.71 11.42
N ARG A 202 9.15 19.77 10.50
CA ARG A 202 8.52 19.95 9.18
C ARG A 202 7.11 19.34 9.17
N LEU A 203 6.27 19.83 8.27
CA LEU A 203 4.90 19.40 8.07
C LEU A 203 4.72 18.94 6.63
N ILE A 204 3.95 17.87 6.44
CA ILE A 204 3.46 17.43 5.15
C ILE A 204 1.96 17.08 5.26
N HIS A 205 1.15 17.56 4.32
CA HIS A 205 -0.26 17.18 4.22
C HIS A 205 -0.79 17.30 2.78
N GLY A 206 -1.91 16.65 2.48
CA GLY A 206 -2.46 16.50 1.13
C GLY A 206 -2.66 17.82 0.38
N GLN A 207 -3.05 18.87 1.09
CA GLN A 207 -3.30 20.21 0.53
C GLN A 207 -2.04 21.06 0.25
N MET A 208 -0.84 20.60 0.60
CA MET A 208 0.39 21.35 0.31
C MET A 208 0.73 21.29 -1.20
N PRO A 209 1.26 22.38 -1.77
CA PRO A 209 1.84 22.36 -3.10
C PRO A 209 2.94 21.29 -3.23
N ALA A 210 3.04 20.64 -4.40
CA ALA A 210 3.99 19.55 -4.64
C ALA A 210 5.46 19.95 -4.34
N HIS A 211 5.86 21.17 -4.69
CA HIS A 211 7.20 21.68 -4.43
C HIS A 211 7.51 21.83 -2.92
N GLU A 212 6.53 22.23 -2.12
CA GLU A 212 6.69 22.34 -0.67
C GLU A 212 6.77 20.97 -0.01
N LYS A 213 5.95 20.01 -0.46
CA LYS A 213 6.04 18.61 -0.04
C LYS A 213 7.43 18.06 -0.33
N ALA A 214 7.92 18.22 -1.56
CA ALA A 214 9.25 17.76 -1.96
C ALA A 214 10.36 18.40 -1.11
N ALA A 215 10.27 19.70 -0.82
CA ALA A 215 11.24 20.39 0.02
C ALA A 215 11.22 19.89 1.48
N ALA A 216 10.04 19.71 2.08
CA ALA A 216 9.89 19.16 3.43
C ALA A 216 10.46 17.74 3.51
N MET A 217 10.19 16.90 2.50
CA MET A 217 10.68 15.54 2.41
C MET A 217 12.19 15.48 2.20
N SER A 218 12.74 16.32 1.34
CA SER A 218 14.20 16.41 1.12
C SER A 218 14.93 16.87 2.38
N SER A 219 14.38 17.86 3.09
CA SER A 219 14.96 18.35 4.35
C SER A 219 14.92 17.27 5.44
N PHE A 220 13.85 16.46 5.49
CA PHE A 220 13.80 15.32 6.39
C PHE A 220 14.74 14.20 5.95
N ALA A 221 14.71 13.74 4.70
CA ALA A 221 15.58 12.65 4.22
C ALA A 221 17.09 12.94 4.37
N SER A 222 17.49 14.21 4.28
CA SER A 222 18.89 14.65 4.46
C SER A 222 19.34 14.82 5.91
N GLY A 223 18.43 14.69 6.88
CA GLY A 223 18.72 14.92 8.30
C GLY A 223 18.72 16.40 8.70
N GLU A 224 18.37 17.32 7.80
CA GLU A 224 18.23 18.73 8.15
C GLU A 224 17.05 18.99 9.07
N ALA A 225 15.97 18.21 8.98
CA ALA A 225 14.81 18.25 9.87
C ALA A 225 14.77 17.05 10.81
N ASP A 226 14.54 17.30 12.09
CA ASP A 226 14.51 16.25 13.12
C ASP A 226 13.18 15.49 13.14
N VAL A 227 12.09 16.20 12.79
CA VAL A 227 10.72 15.70 12.94
C VAL A 227 9.92 16.01 11.69
N LEU A 228 9.18 15.02 11.18
CA LEU A 228 8.20 15.19 10.11
C LEU A 228 6.80 14.85 10.62
N VAL A 229 5.93 15.86 10.63
CA VAL A 229 4.51 15.73 10.96
C VAL A 229 3.73 15.46 9.67
N ALA A 230 2.94 14.39 9.63
CA ALA A 230 2.19 13.95 8.44
C ALA A 230 0.72 13.61 8.75
N THR A 231 -0.17 13.75 7.76
CA THR A 231 -1.59 13.38 7.89
C THR A 231 -1.91 11.95 7.49
N SER A 232 -1.09 11.33 6.63
CA SER A 232 -1.39 10.00 6.10
C SER A 232 -0.18 9.12 5.92
N VAL A 233 -0.42 7.80 5.93
CA VAL A 233 0.58 6.76 5.60
C VAL A 233 1.18 6.96 4.21
N VAL A 234 0.38 7.53 3.30
CA VAL A 234 0.70 7.76 1.90
C VAL A 234 1.78 8.84 1.77
N GLU A 235 1.76 9.83 2.66
CA GLU A 235 2.75 10.92 2.71
C GLU A 235 4.09 10.48 3.31
N VAL A 236 4.10 9.41 4.13
CA VAL A 236 5.31 8.81 4.72
C VAL A 236 5.92 7.75 3.77
N GLY A 237 5.61 7.82 2.48
CA GLY A 237 6.02 6.86 1.46
C GLY A 237 7.53 6.65 1.30
N ILE A 238 8.35 7.59 1.79
CA ILE A 238 9.79 7.61 1.60
C ILE A 238 10.54 6.67 2.55
N ASP A 239 11.68 6.19 2.06
CA ASP A 239 12.64 5.43 2.84
C ASP A 239 13.65 6.36 3.52
N VAL A 240 13.59 6.47 4.85
CA VAL A 240 14.54 7.27 5.65
C VAL A 240 15.19 6.36 6.68
N PRO A 241 16.38 5.79 6.37
CA PRO A 241 17.05 4.84 7.27
C PRO A 241 17.35 5.40 8.68
N ASN A 242 17.55 6.72 8.78
CA ASN A 242 17.83 7.41 10.05
C ASN A 242 16.57 7.73 10.88
N ALA A 243 15.37 7.50 10.34
CA ALA A 243 14.13 7.64 11.09
C ALA A 243 13.93 6.42 12.00
N ALA A 244 14.18 6.63 13.29
CA ALA A 244 14.12 5.58 14.31
C ALA A 244 12.81 5.62 15.10
N VAL A 245 12.07 6.73 15.09
CA VAL A 245 10.86 6.89 15.91
C VAL A 245 9.63 7.16 15.05
N MET A 246 8.55 6.44 15.35
CA MET A 246 7.22 6.63 14.79
C MET A 246 6.23 6.93 15.93
N LEU A 247 5.71 8.14 15.99
CA LEU A 247 4.63 8.53 16.90
C LEU A 247 3.31 8.60 16.12
N ILE A 248 2.29 7.89 16.60
CA ILE A 248 0.95 7.92 16.01
C ILE A 248 -0.02 8.51 17.04
N GLU A 249 -0.54 9.70 16.73
CA GLU A 249 -1.54 10.39 17.54
C GLU A 249 -2.93 9.78 17.31
N ALA A 250 -3.70 9.62 18.39
CA ALA A 250 -5.02 8.99 18.40
C ALA A 250 -5.07 7.70 17.55
N ALA A 251 -4.21 6.74 17.90
CA ALA A 251 -3.99 5.48 17.19
C ALA A 251 -5.27 4.65 17.03
N GLU A 252 -6.28 4.86 17.88
CA GLU A 252 -7.62 4.29 17.75
C GLU A 252 -8.40 4.77 16.52
N ARG A 253 -7.92 5.77 15.78
CA ARG A 253 -8.55 6.19 14.53
C ARG A 253 -8.05 5.41 13.31
N TYR A 254 -7.03 4.58 13.50
CA TYR A 254 -6.40 3.81 12.44
C TYR A 254 -6.86 2.35 12.46
N GLY A 255 -6.98 1.77 11.27
CA GLY A 255 -7.11 0.32 11.10
C GLY A 255 -5.80 -0.40 11.40
N LEU A 256 -5.86 -1.67 11.77
CA LEU A 256 -4.68 -2.46 12.14
C LEU A 256 -3.65 -2.55 11.01
N SER A 257 -4.13 -2.67 9.77
CA SER A 257 -3.31 -2.65 8.56
C SER A 257 -2.56 -1.33 8.36
N GLN A 258 -3.21 -0.18 8.63
CA GLN A 258 -2.58 1.14 8.51
C GLN A 258 -1.51 1.33 9.60
N LEU A 259 -1.80 0.92 10.84
CA LEU A 259 -0.83 0.94 11.94
C LEU A 259 0.40 0.09 11.61
N HIS A 260 0.19 -1.10 11.02
CA HIS A 260 1.26 -1.96 10.56
C HIS A 260 2.14 -1.29 9.48
N GLN A 261 1.51 -0.67 8.47
CA GLN A 261 2.24 0.06 7.42
C GLN A 261 3.05 1.23 8.01
N LEU A 262 2.48 2.00 8.94
CA LEU A 262 3.17 3.11 9.61
C LEU A 262 4.36 2.62 10.44
N ARG A 263 4.18 1.58 11.26
CA ARG A 263 5.27 0.94 12.00
C ARG A 263 6.40 0.49 11.06
N GLY A 264 6.06 -0.01 9.88
CA GLY A 264 7.02 -0.44 8.85
C GLY A 264 7.82 0.68 8.16
N ARG A 265 7.53 1.96 8.45
CA ARG A 265 8.30 3.11 7.95
C ARG A 265 9.56 3.40 8.77
N VAL A 266 9.67 2.84 9.97
CA VAL A 266 10.88 2.89 10.81
C VAL A 266 11.55 1.51 10.90
N GLY A 267 12.73 1.43 11.51
CA GLY A 267 13.49 0.17 11.65
C GLY A 267 14.32 -0.20 10.44
N ARG A 268 14.57 0.75 9.53
CA ARG A 268 15.27 0.51 8.25
C ARG A 268 16.77 0.78 8.29
N GLY A 269 17.25 1.46 9.33
CA GLY A 269 18.68 1.66 9.61
C GLY A 269 19.21 0.71 10.69
N GLU A 270 20.43 0.99 11.15
CA GLU A 270 21.12 0.15 12.13
C GLU A 270 20.61 0.33 13.57
N HIS A 271 19.89 1.43 13.82
CA HIS A 271 19.43 1.84 15.14
C HIS A 271 18.16 1.08 15.58
N PRO A 272 18.06 0.70 16.88
CA PRO A 272 16.80 0.28 17.45
C PRO A 272 15.71 1.32 17.18
N SER A 273 14.53 0.86 16.80
CA SER A 273 13.44 1.75 16.42
C SER A 273 12.24 1.58 17.33
N LEU A 274 11.50 2.66 17.51
CA LEU A 274 10.40 2.79 18.45
C LEU A 274 9.12 3.21 17.72
N CYS A 275 8.02 2.52 18.00
CA CYS A 275 6.68 2.89 17.56
C CYS A 275 5.83 3.21 18.80
N ILE A 276 5.40 4.46 18.92
CA ILE A 276 4.61 4.97 20.04
C ILE A 276 3.20 5.23 19.55
N LEU A 277 2.22 4.57 20.16
CA LEU A 277 0.82 4.66 19.82
C LEU A 277 0.09 5.40 20.94
N PHE A 278 -0.34 6.64 20.70
CA PHE A 278 -1.17 7.35 21.67
C PHE A 278 -2.61 6.92 21.52
N GLY A 279 -3.15 6.20 22.51
CA GLY A 279 -4.49 5.64 22.47
C GLY A 279 -4.74 4.69 23.63
N ASP A 280 -5.95 4.14 23.71
CA ASP A 280 -6.37 3.27 24.80
C ASP A 280 -5.76 1.85 24.67
N PRO A 281 -4.91 1.39 25.63
CA PRO A 281 -4.33 0.05 25.61
C PRO A 281 -5.37 -1.07 25.79
N GLY A 282 -6.60 -0.75 26.23
CA GLY A 282 -7.71 -1.69 26.31
C GLY A 282 -8.25 -2.11 24.94
N LEU A 283 -7.94 -1.39 23.86
CA LEU A 283 -8.41 -1.72 22.52
C LEU A 283 -7.67 -2.95 21.95
N PRO A 284 -8.38 -4.04 21.58
CA PRO A 284 -7.75 -5.27 21.10
C PRO A 284 -6.78 -5.06 19.94
N ARG A 285 -7.11 -4.17 18.99
CA ARG A 285 -6.22 -3.84 17.86
C ARG A 285 -4.91 -3.17 18.27
N LEU A 286 -4.92 -2.27 19.26
CA LEU A 286 -3.73 -1.54 19.70
C LEU A 286 -2.81 -2.48 20.48
N ARG A 287 -3.42 -3.39 21.25
CA ARG A 287 -2.71 -4.49 21.88
C ARG A 287 -2.07 -5.43 20.86
N ALA A 288 -2.82 -5.84 19.84
CA ALA A 288 -2.32 -6.74 18.79
C ALA A 288 -1.09 -6.17 18.06
N ILE A 289 -1.12 -4.90 17.65
CA ILE A 289 0.03 -4.25 16.99
C ILE A 289 1.24 -4.08 17.92
N ALA A 290 1.02 -3.96 19.23
CA ALA A 290 2.10 -3.89 20.22
C ALA A 290 2.74 -5.27 20.48
N GLU A 291 1.94 -6.34 20.50
CA GLU A 291 2.38 -7.70 20.83
C GLU A 291 2.94 -8.47 19.63
N HIS A 292 2.50 -8.17 18.40
CA HIS A 292 2.87 -8.94 17.20
C HIS A 292 3.64 -8.11 16.18
N SER A 293 4.82 -8.61 15.77
CA SER A 293 5.60 -8.05 14.67
C SER A 293 5.22 -8.62 13.29
N ASP A 294 4.67 -9.83 13.25
CA ASP A 294 4.31 -10.51 12.00
C ASP A 294 3.05 -9.88 11.38
N GLY A 295 3.22 -9.34 10.17
CA GLY A 295 2.14 -8.76 9.40
C GLY A 295 0.99 -9.74 9.10
N PHE A 296 1.29 -11.00 8.79
CA PHE A 296 0.25 -11.99 8.49
C PHE A 296 -0.62 -12.28 9.71
N ARG A 297 0.00 -12.40 10.88
CA ARG A 297 -0.73 -12.58 12.12
C ARG A 297 -1.62 -11.38 12.43
N LEU A 298 -1.11 -10.17 12.20
CA LEU A 298 -1.91 -8.95 12.36
C LEU A 298 -3.08 -8.88 11.37
N ALA A 299 -2.91 -9.36 10.15
CA ALA A 299 -3.98 -9.43 9.17
C ALA A 299 -5.08 -10.42 9.58
N GLU A 300 -4.72 -11.58 10.12
CA GLU A 300 -5.68 -12.54 10.69
C GLU A 300 -6.46 -11.92 11.85
N ILE A 301 -5.78 -11.26 12.78
CA ILE A 301 -6.42 -10.56 13.90
C ILE A 301 -7.35 -9.44 13.39
N ASP A 302 -6.96 -8.67 12.36
CA ASP A 302 -7.82 -7.64 11.76
C ASP A 302 -9.09 -8.27 11.16
N LEU A 303 -8.98 -9.44 10.51
CA LEU A 303 -10.10 -10.19 9.96
C LEU A 303 -11.03 -10.71 11.08
N GLU A 304 -10.48 -11.23 12.17
CA GLU A 304 -11.24 -11.68 13.35
C GLU A 304 -11.98 -10.52 14.02
N LEU A 305 -11.32 -9.36 14.17
CA LEU A 305 -11.89 -8.18 14.84
C LEU A 305 -13.00 -7.50 14.01
N ARG A 306 -12.87 -7.46 12.68
CA ARG A 306 -13.87 -6.84 11.79
C ARG A 306 -14.98 -7.81 11.37
N GLY A 307 -14.71 -9.11 11.41
CA GLY A 307 -15.51 -10.12 10.72
C GLY A 307 -15.35 -10.07 9.20
N ALA A 308 -15.55 -11.20 8.52
CA ALA A 308 -15.31 -11.36 7.08
C ALA A 308 -16.08 -10.39 6.15
N GLY A 309 -17.12 -9.71 6.65
CA GLY A 309 -18.01 -8.86 5.84
C GLY A 309 -17.56 -7.42 5.60
N GLU A 310 -16.63 -6.86 6.38
CA GLU A 310 -16.29 -5.41 6.32
C GLU A 310 -14.90 -5.10 5.72
N VAL A 311 -14.03 -6.10 5.54
CA VAL A 311 -12.59 -5.89 5.26
C VAL A 311 -12.30 -5.18 3.92
N LEU A 312 -13.22 -5.25 2.94
CA LEU A 312 -12.99 -4.69 1.60
C LEU A 312 -13.40 -3.23 1.41
N GLY A 313 -13.75 -2.51 2.48
CA GLY A 313 -13.57 -1.05 2.53
C GLY A 313 -14.16 -0.25 1.36
N THR A 314 -15.43 -0.48 1.06
CA THR A 314 -16.43 0.44 0.48
C THR A 314 -17.65 -0.43 0.24
N ARG A 315 -18.85 0.16 0.10
CA ARG A 315 -20.01 -0.53 -0.49
C ARG A 315 -19.72 -0.86 -1.97
N GLN A 316 -18.67 -1.63 -2.26
CA GLN A 316 -18.51 -2.29 -3.53
C GLN A 316 -19.55 -3.40 -3.54
N HIS A 317 -20.72 -3.05 -4.06
CA HIS A 317 -21.67 -3.99 -4.61
C HIS A 317 -20.90 -5.03 -5.43
N GLY A 318 -20.80 -6.26 -4.93
CA GLY A 318 -20.18 -7.33 -5.72
C GLY A 318 -19.86 -8.61 -4.96
N LEU A 319 -19.21 -8.55 -3.81
CA LEU A 319 -18.80 -9.77 -3.12
C LEU A 319 -19.87 -10.24 -2.14
N PRO A 320 -20.55 -11.38 -2.41
CA PRO A 320 -21.57 -11.88 -1.53
C PRO A 320 -20.93 -12.27 -0.20
N GLN A 321 -21.54 -11.86 0.92
CA GLN A 321 -21.29 -12.50 2.20
C GLN A 321 -21.45 -14.01 2.00
N PHE A 322 -20.46 -14.78 2.44
CA PHE A 322 -20.54 -16.23 2.36
C PHE A 322 -21.81 -16.69 3.09
N LYS A 323 -22.71 -17.36 2.37
CA LYS A 323 -23.99 -17.85 2.96
C LYS A 323 -23.76 -18.91 4.04
N VAL A 324 -22.62 -19.60 3.99
CA VAL A 324 -22.31 -20.76 4.82
C VAL A 324 -20.90 -20.66 5.38
N ALA A 325 -19.91 -20.27 4.56
CA ALA A 325 -18.52 -20.22 5.00
C ALA A 325 -18.24 -19.08 6.00
N ARG A 326 -17.41 -19.36 6.99
CA ARG A 326 -16.87 -18.44 7.98
C ARG A 326 -15.37 -18.37 7.80
N LEU A 327 -14.87 -17.17 7.49
CA LEU A 327 -13.43 -16.93 7.48
C LEU A 327 -12.99 -16.41 8.86
N PRO A 328 -11.84 -16.85 9.39
CA PRO A 328 -10.82 -17.69 8.73
C PRO A 328 -11.06 -19.21 8.79
N ASP A 329 -12.00 -19.69 9.59
CA ASP A 329 -12.18 -21.12 9.93
C ASP A 329 -12.32 -22.07 8.71
N ASP A 330 -13.05 -21.66 7.68
CA ASP A 330 -13.35 -22.48 6.49
C ASP A 330 -12.31 -22.34 5.36
N ALA A 331 -11.16 -21.74 5.62
CA ALA A 331 -10.12 -21.58 4.59
C ALA A 331 -9.61 -22.89 3.98
N PRO A 332 -9.37 -23.98 4.75
CA PRO A 332 -8.96 -25.26 4.16
C PRO A 332 -10.00 -25.86 3.21
N LEU A 333 -11.29 -25.59 3.46
CA LEU A 333 -12.38 -26.04 2.57
C LEU A 333 -12.34 -25.28 1.25
N LEU A 334 -12.05 -23.98 1.29
CA LEU A 334 -11.92 -23.14 0.10
C LEU A 334 -10.70 -23.53 -0.74
N GLU A 335 -9.56 -23.82 -0.11
CA GLU A 335 -8.35 -24.31 -0.82
C GLU A 335 -8.65 -25.61 -1.57
N ARG A 336 -9.27 -26.59 -0.91
CA ARG A 336 -9.68 -27.85 -1.56
C ARG A 336 -10.67 -27.64 -2.69
N ALA A 337 -11.62 -26.71 -2.54
CA ALA A 337 -12.58 -26.40 -3.59
C ALA A 337 -11.90 -25.80 -4.82
N ARG A 338 -10.88 -24.95 -4.62
CA ARG A 338 -10.07 -24.37 -5.69
C ARG A 338 -9.24 -25.45 -6.41
N GLU A 339 -8.52 -26.30 -5.68
CA GLU A 339 -7.73 -27.39 -6.27
C GLU A 339 -8.59 -28.30 -7.16
N VAL A 340 -9.80 -28.64 -6.70
CA VAL A 340 -10.75 -29.44 -7.50
C VAL A 340 -11.22 -28.68 -8.75
N ALA A 341 -11.47 -27.38 -8.64
CA ALA A 341 -11.87 -26.57 -9.78
C ALA A 341 -10.76 -26.46 -10.83
N GLU A 342 -9.51 -26.22 -10.42
CA GLU A 342 -8.34 -26.15 -11.30
C GLU A 342 -8.13 -27.48 -12.04
N GLN A 343 -8.13 -28.61 -11.32
CA GLN A 343 -8.00 -29.94 -11.93
C GLN A 343 -9.11 -30.25 -12.95
N LEU A 344 -10.33 -29.78 -12.66
CA LEU A 344 -11.47 -29.97 -13.55
C LEU A 344 -11.31 -29.13 -14.82
N LEU A 345 -10.88 -27.87 -14.68
CA LEU A 345 -10.65 -26.96 -15.80
C LEU A 345 -9.43 -27.36 -16.66
N GLU A 346 -8.39 -27.97 -16.09
CA GLU A 346 -7.27 -28.53 -16.87
C GLU A 346 -7.74 -29.61 -17.87
N GLY A 347 -8.70 -30.44 -17.46
CA GLY A 347 -9.23 -31.54 -18.27
C GLY A 347 -10.48 -31.20 -19.08
N ASP A 348 -11.16 -30.11 -18.77
CA ASP A 348 -12.40 -29.64 -19.40
C ASP A 348 -12.64 -28.13 -19.20
N PRO A 349 -11.86 -27.25 -19.87
CA PRO A 349 -11.91 -25.80 -19.65
C PRO A 349 -13.29 -25.18 -19.87
N GLU A 350 -14.08 -25.75 -20.79
CA GLU A 350 -15.41 -25.25 -21.16
C GLU A 350 -16.56 -26.01 -20.46
N LEU A 351 -16.24 -26.96 -19.57
CA LEU A 351 -17.20 -27.80 -18.84
C LEU A 351 -18.18 -28.54 -19.77
N GLU A 352 -17.67 -29.08 -20.88
CA GLU A 352 -18.49 -29.73 -21.93
C GLU A 352 -18.67 -31.23 -21.73
N ARG A 353 -17.86 -31.88 -20.90
CA ARG A 353 -18.01 -33.31 -20.62
C ARG A 353 -19.37 -33.57 -19.98
N ALA A 354 -19.97 -34.71 -20.33
CA ALA A 354 -21.30 -35.09 -19.88
C ALA A 354 -21.46 -35.04 -18.34
N GLU A 355 -20.40 -35.36 -17.61
CA GLU A 355 -20.34 -35.31 -16.15
C GLU A 355 -20.30 -33.89 -15.55
N HIS A 356 -19.91 -32.88 -16.33
CA HIS A 356 -19.78 -31.48 -15.90
C HIS A 356 -20.94 -30.56 -16.32
N VAL A 357 -21.87 -31.05 -17.16
CA VAL A 357 -23.00 -30.26 -17.69
C VAL A 357 -23.84 -29.61 -16.58
N LEU A 358 -24.10 -30.34 -15.48
CA LEU A 358 -24.86 -29.80 -14.34
C LEU A 358 -24.07 -28.71 -13.60
N LEU A 359 -22.75 -28.85 -13.50
CA LEU A 359 -21.88 -27.85 -12.90
C LEU A 359 -21.85 -26.57 -13.74
N ARG A 360 -21.72 -26.70 -15.07
CA ARG A 360 -21.80 -25.58 -16.02
C ARG A 360 -23.13 -24.83 -15.89
N ALA A 361 -24.25 -25.56 -15.85
CA ALA A 361 -25.58 -24.97 -15.69
C ALA A 361 -25.73 -24.25 -14.35
N ALA A 362 -25.24 -24.84 -13.25
CA ALA A 362 -25.26 -24.23 -11.92
C ALA A 362 -24.37 -22.97 -11.84
N ALA A 363 -23.19 -23.01 -12.45
CA ALA A 363 -22.28 -21.86 -12.53
C ALA A 363 -22.91 -20.72 -13.33
N GLY A 364 -23.46 -21.01 -14.52
CA GLY A 364 -24.15 -20.01 -15.34
C GLY A 364 -25.38 -19.41 -14.65
N ALA A 365 -26.16 -20.21 -13.92
CA ALA A 365 -27.30 -19.72 -13.15
C ALA A 365 -26.89 -18.82 -11.96
N ARG A 366 -25.71 -19.06 -11.37
CA ARG A 366 -25.25 -18.35 -10.17
C ARG A 366 -24.44 -17.09 -10.48
N PHE A 367 -23.64 -17.11 -11.54
CA PHE A 367 -22.71 -16.04 -11.90
C PHE A 367 -23.12 -15.28 -13.19
N GLY A 368 -24.13 -15.75 -13.91
CA GLY A 368 -24.63 -15.14 -15.15
C GLY A 368 -23.86 -15.55 -16.40
N SER A 369 -24.25 -15.00 -17.57
CA SER A 369 -23.56 -15.22 -18.85
C SER A 369 -22.30 -14.35 -19.02
N GLN A 370 -22.03 -13.45 -18.07
CA GLN A 370 -20.76 -12.76 -17.91
C GLN A 370 -19.86 -13.58 -16.97
N LEU A 371 -19.58 -14.82 -17.34
CA LEU A 371 -18.27 -15.35 -17.03
C LEU A 371 -17.36 -14.63 -18.02
N GLU A 372 -16.90 -13.42 -17.67
CA GLU A 372 -15.72 -12.89 -18.33
C GLU A 372 -14.68 -14.00 -18.20
N PRO A 373 -14.20 -14.57 -19.32
CA PRO A 373 -13.15 -15.58 -19.24
C PRO A 373 -12.03 -14.94 -18.42
N ILE A 374 -11.60 -15.64 -17.37
CA ILE A 374 -10.38 -15.28 -16.65
C ILE A 374 -9.31 -15.22 -17.74
N PRO A 375 -8.75 -14.03 -18.08
CA PRO A 375 -7.78 -13.92 -19.14
C PRO A 375 -6.63 -14.88 -18.81
N ALA A 376 -6.32 -15.77 -19.75
CA ALA A 376 -5.26 -16.77 -19.61
C ALA A 376 -3.88 -16.13 -19.38
#